data_AF-A0AAV1WB64-F1
#
_entry.id   AF-A0AAV1WB64-F1
#
_cell.length_a   1.000
_cell.length_b   1.000
_cell.length_c   1.000
_cell.angle_alpha   90.00
_cell.angle_beta   90.00
_cell.angle_gamma   90.00
#
_symmetry.space_group_name_H-M   'P 1'
#
loop_
_entity.id
_entity.type
_entity.pdbx_description
1 polymer ?
#
loop_
_entity_poly.entity_id
_entity_poly.type
_entity_poly.pdbx_seq_one_letter_code
_entity_poly.pdbx_strand_id
1 'polypeptide(L)'
;MSCIDKFLISFSWANKWPSLIQKGLSREVSDHCHIVLYDNFQGWGPKPFRIINVWFGDDDFVPFVEKVWVDLSITGWKMFVL
;
A
#
# COMPACT_ATOMS: atom_id res chain seq x y z
N MET A 1 -30.09 3.37 -2.36
CA MET A 1 -29.13 2.72 -1.45
C MET A 1 -28.80 3.71 -0.34
N SER A 2 -29.07 3.37 0.92
CA SER A 2 -28.78 4.25 2.07
C SER A 2 -27.36 4.01 2.57
N CYS A 3 -26.57 5.08 2.78
CA CYS A 3 -25.21 5.00 3.33
C CYS A 3 -25.25 5.23 4.85
N ILE A 4 -25.31 4.14 5.61
CA ILE A 4 -25.42 4.17 7.09
C ILE A 4 -24.03 4.01 7.73
N ASP A 5 -23.12 3.31 7.07
CA ASP A 5 -21.77 3.06 7.60
C ASP A 5 -20.91 4.33 7.52
N LYS A 6 -20.42 4.81 8.67
CA LYS A 6 -19.56 6.01 8.79
C LYS A 6 -18.53 5.85 9.90
N PHE A 7 -17.33 6.38 9.68
CA PHE A 7 -16.36 6.56 10.75
C PHE A 7 -16.63 7.89 11.49
N LEU A 8 -16.69 7.83 12.82
CA LEU A 8 -16.68 9.01 13.66
C LEU A 8 -15.24 9.26 14.11
N ILE A 9 -14.77 10.50 13.94
CA ILE A 9 -13.39 10.87 14.23
C ILE A 9 -13.33 12.09 15.12
N SER A 10 -12.33 12.14 16.01
CA SER A 10 -12.09 13.32 16.84
C SER A 10 -11.43 14.43 16.02
N PHE A 11 -11.59 15.68 16.48
CA PHE A 11 -10.93 16.83 15.88
C PHE A 11 -9.40 16.69 15.89
N SER A 12 -8.83 16.16 16.98
CA SER A 12 -7.39 15.88 17.08
C SER A 12 -6.90 14.90 16.01
N TRP A 13 -7.72 13.92 15.62
CA TRP A 13 -7.36 12.94 14.60
C TRP A 13 -7.47 13.51 13.19
N ALA A 14 -8.53 14.29 12.93
CA ALA A 14 -8.69 15.02 11.68
C ALA A 14 -7.52 15.98 11.40
N ASN A 15 -7.02 16.68 12.44
CA ASN A 15 -5.86 17.57 12.30
C ASN A 15 -4.55 16.82 12.04
N LYS A 16 -4.40 15.62 12.60
CA LYS A 16 -3.21 14.79 12.39
C LYS A 16 -3.15 14.21 10.97
N TRP A 17 -4.31 13.92 10.38
CA TRP A 17 -4.42 13.29 9.07
C TRP A 17 -5.42 14.08 8.19
N PRO A 18 -5.03 15.26 7.69
CA PRO A 18 -5.93 16.17 6.98
C PRO A 18 -6.42 15.62 5.63
N SER A 19 -5.76 14.60 5.10
CA SER A 19 -6.07 13.93 3.83
C SER A 19 -6.83 12.60 4.00
N LEU A 20 -7.46 12.35 5.15
CA LEU A 20 -8.31 11.18 5.35
C LEU A 20 -9.50 11.17 4.38
N ILE A 21 -9.71 10.03 3.72
CA ILE A 21 -10.84 9.77 2.83
C ILE A 21 -11.54 8.49 3.26
N GLN A 22 -12.87 8.55 3.39
CA GLN A 22 -13.71 7.36 3.53
C GLN A 22 -14.14 6.89 2.13
N LYS A 23 -13.88 5.62 1.81
CA LYS A 23 -14.29 4.99 0.55
C LYS A 23 -15.13 3.76 0.81
N GLY A 24 -16.27 3.67 0.11
CA GLY A 24 -17.04 2.44 0.04
C GLY A 24 -16.37 1.44 -0.90
N LEU A 25 -16.27 0.19 -0.46
CA LEU A 25 -15.85 -0.93 -1.29
C LEU A 25 -17.05 -1.51 -2.05
N SER A 26 -16.76 -2.29 -3.10
CA SER A 26 -17.77 -3.08 -3.78
C SER A 26 -18.49 -4.00 -2.80
N ARG A 27 -19.79 -4.13 -2.97
CA ARG A 27 -20.58 -5.13 -2.23
C ARG A 27 -20.11 -6.52 -2.64
N GLU A 28 -19.83 -7.36 -1.65
CA GLU A 28 -19.51 -8.78 -1.87
C GLU A 28 -20.62 -9.66 -1.26
N VAL A 29 -20.25 -10.57 -0.36
CA VAL A 29 -21.16 -11.58 0.22
C VAL A 29 -22.11 -10.99 1.27
N SER A 30 -21.73 -9.87 1.90
CA SER A 30 -22.56 -9.17 2.89
C SER A 30 -23.62 -8.29 2.24
N ASP A 31 -24.75 -8.15 2.89
CA ASP A 31 -25.75 -7.13 2.56
C ASP A 31 -25.33 -5.72 2.98
N HIS A 32 -24.19 -5.59 3.67
CA HIS A 32 -23.47 -4.34 3.94
C HIS A 32 -22.32 -4.12 2.94
N CYS A 33 -22.10 -2.86 2.56
CA CYS A 33 -20.91 -2.46 1.79
C CYS A 33 -19.81 -2.06 2.78
N HIS A 34 -18.66 -2.74 2.75
CA HIS A 34 -17.54 -2.36 3.61
C HIS A 34 -17.07 -0.93 3.30
N ILE A 35 -16.78 -0.15 4.33
CA ILE A 35 -16.14 1.16 4.20
C ILE A 35 -14.71 1.09 4.73
N VAL A 36 -13.80 1.77 4.05
CA VAL A 36 -12.40 1.89 4.46
C VAL A 36 -12.08 3.35 4.63
N LEU A 37 -11.34 3.66 5.68
CA LEU A 37 -10.77 4.97 5.90
C LEU A 37 -9.27 4.89 5.66
N TYR A 38 -8.76 5.74 4.78
CA TYR A 38 -7.33 5.79 4.48
C TYR A 38 -6.87 7.21 4.26
N ASP A 39 -5.58 7.44 4.51
CA ASP A 39 -4.95 8.72 4.24
C ASP A 39 -4.53 8.79 2.77
N ASN A 40 -5.03 9.79 2.05
CA ASN A 40 -4.69 10.03 0.66
C ASN A 40 -3.34 10.77 0.49
N PHE A 41 -2.57 10.92 1.56
CA PHE A 41 -1.24 11.48 1.48
C PHE A 41 -0.30 10.55 0.71
N GLN A 42 0.12 11.00 -0.47
CA GLN A 42 1.04 10.30 -1.37
C GLN A 42 2.50 10.34 -0.89
N GLY A 43 2.75 10.66 0.39
CA GLY A 43 4.08 10.89 0.94
C GLY A 43 4.82 9.67 1.46
N TRP A 44 4.21 8.48 1.41
CA TRP A 44 4.89 7.24 1.81
C TRP A 44 5.95 6.78 0.80
N GLY A 45 6.08 7.48 -0.33
CA GLY A 45 6.94 7.08 -1.43
C GLY A 45 6.49 5.74 -2.03
N PRO A 46 7.24 5.19 -2.99
CA PRO A 46 7.01 3.83 -3.46
C PRO A 46 7.17 2.88 -2.28
N LYS A 47 6.23 1.94 -2.14
CA LYS A 47 6.30 0.93 -1.07
C LYS A 47 7.68 0.27 -1.14
N PRO A 48 8.39 0.14 0.00
CA PRO A 48 9.67 -0.55 0.00
C PRO A 48 9.47 -1.95 -0.57
N PHE A 49 10.43 -2.40 -1.37
CA PHE A 49 10.46 -3.75 -1.89
C PHE A 49 10.35 -4.74 -0.71
N ARG A 50 9.35 -5.63 -0.76
CA ARG A 50 9.13 -6.65 0.27
C ARG A 50 9.46 -8.01 -0.33
N ILE A 51 10.40 -8.71 0.29
CA ILE A 51 10.70 -10.12 0.00
C ILE A 51 10.14 -10.96 1.15
N ILE A 52 9.63 -12.15 0.82
CA ILE A 52 9.23 -13.14 1.83
C ILE A 52 10.48 -13.95 2.19
N ASN A 53 10.80 -14.09 3.47
CA ASN A 53 12.05 -14.72 3.92
C ASN A 53 12.25 -16.17 3.41
N VAL A 54 11.16 -16.89 3.11
CA VAL A 54 11.22 -18.25 2.57
C VAL A 54 12.01 -18.34 1.26
N TRP A 55 12.04 -17.27 0.46
CA TRP A 55 12.77 -17.23 -0.80
C TRP A 55 14.29 -17.32 -0.61
N PHE A 56 14.82 -16.90 0.54
CA PHE A 56 16.25 -17.06 0.84
C PHE A 56 16.64 -18.51 1.19
N GLY A 57 15.67 -19.41 1.35
CA GLY A 57 15.92 -20.84 1.50
C GLY A 57 16.10 -21.57 0.17
N ASP A 58 15.92 -20.89 -0.96
CA ASP A 58 16.17 -21.41 -2.29
C ASP A 58 17.53 -20.88 -2.78
N ASP A 59 18.46 -21.80 -3.07
CA ASP A 59 19.83 -21.48 -3.48
C ASP A 59 19.87 -20.71 -4.81
N ASP A 60 18.84 -20.84 -5.65
CA ASP A 60 18.75 -20.18 -6.95
C ASP A 60 18.10 -18.79 -6.88
N PHE A 61 17.49 -18.40 -5.76
CA PHE A 61 16.76 -17.14 -5.63
C PHE A 61 17.65 -15.91 -5.79
N VAL A 62 18.79 -15.87 -5.09
CA VAL A 62 19.72 -14.72 -5.16
C VAL A 62 20.31 -14.57 -6.56
N PRO A 63 20.87 -15.63 -7.19
CA PRO A 63 21.34 -15.55 -8.59
C PRO A 63 20.25 -15.12 -9.58
N PHE A 64 19.02 -15.58 -9.40
CA PHE A 64 17.89 -15.18 -10.23
C PHE A 64 17.61 -13.67 -10.13
N VAL A 65 17.54 -13.12 -8.91
CA VAL A 65 17.29 -11.70 -8.69
C VAL A 65 18.41 -10.85 -9.29
N GLU A 66 19.67 -11.22 -9.10
CA GLU A 66 20.83 -10.51 -9.66
C GLU A 66 20.77 -10.46 -11.19
N LYS A 67 20.50 -11.60 -11.83
CA LYS A 67 20.36 -11.69 -13.29
C LYS A 67 19.25 -10.77 -13.80
N VAL A 68 18.06 -10.87 -13.21
CA VAL A 68 16.91 -10.04 -13.60
C VAL A 68 17.21 -8.56 -13.38
N TRP A 69 17.91 -8.21 -12.29
CA TRP A 69 18.26 -6.83 -11.99
C TRP A 69 19.19 -6.21 -13.02
N VAL A 70 20.18 -6.97 -13.50
CA VAL A 70 21.10 -6.53 -14.56
C VAL A 70 20.40 -6.40 -15.92
N ASP A 71 19.45 -7.30 -16.21
CA ASP A 71 18.69 -7.30 -17.47
C ASP A 71 17.63 -6.18 -17.53
N LEU A 72 17.24 -5.61 -16.38
CA LEU A 72 16.26 -4.53 -16.30
C LEU A 72 16.88 -3.18 -16.72
N SER A 73 16.43 -2.63 -17.85
CA SER A 73 16.72 -1.25 -18.25
C SER A 73 15.80 -0.26 -17.52
N ILE A 74 16.11 0.02 -16.25
CA ILE A 74 15.30 0.94 -15.44
C ILE A 74 15.64 2.39 -15.80
N THR A 75 14.67 3.12 -16.38
CA THR A 75 14.70 4.58 -16.47
C THR A 75 13.86 5.16 -15.32
N GLY A 76 14.48 5.96 -14.45
CA GLY A 76 13.82 6.48 -13.26
C GLY A 76 14.74 7.32 -12.37
N TRP A 77 14.17 7.90 -11.33
CA TRP A 77 14.91 8.70 -10.34
C TRP A 77 15.55 7.76 -9.32
N LYS A 78 16.80 8.01 -8.92
CA LYS A 78 17.46 7.24 -7.86
C LYS A 78 16.62 7.33 -6.59
N MET A 79 16.03 6.21 -6.17
CA MET A 79 15.42 6.10 -4.87
C MET A 79 16.54 6.08 -3.83
N PHE A 80 16.44 6.98 -2.86
CA PHE A 80 17.26 7.17 -1.65
C PHE A 80 18.29 6.05 -1.36
N VAL A 81 19.58 6.41 -1.36
CA VAL A 81 20.66 5.56 -0.84
C VAL A 81 20.85 5.95 0.62
N LEU A 82 20.68 4.99 1.54
CA LEU A 82 20.99 5.16 2.97
C LEU A 82 22.50 5.17 3.21
#